data_AF-A0A9D6J4E8-F1
#
_entry.id   AF-A0A9D6J4E8-F1
#
_cell.length_a   1.000
_cell.length_b   1.000
_cell.length_c   1.000
_cell.angle_alpha   90.00
_cell.angle_beta   90.00
_cell.angle_gamma   90.00
#
_symmetry.space_group_name_H-M   'P 1'
#
loop_
_entity.id
_entity.type
_entity.pdbx_description
1 polymer ?
#
loop_
_entity_poly.entity_id
_entity_poly.type
_entity_poly.pdbx_seq_one_letter_code
_entity_poly.pdbx_strand_id
1 'polypeptide(L)'
;MKHANLEETIKNMLVYLKGQMPLINAKRTRDEAVFQIQQALNNLRSFATEIELAAASEPQSPSDSKNLSHELEILQHANQRMEGALFQEMDKAQNFSTELESCKQLLQERDGIIEEKKNQILELNSRLGKQSAIEPQSDPARDAQIEEQKHEIFALRELLHEHGEKDAQIEEKTREIEERKNETNDQKRLIEEKKRENLALKTALEKLETQLQSAIKTSTITSAQAIKQEKEEKALEAEINRLTAELKNSEEIICQLKDSLGSLEPLRHSVEEALQTTKKELDDANAEWSRKCGQLTTTVSRQQEDLNESYGKIRLLKETIDNINKEKVAVTEVETLKNTQASMENKVAFLEKNLVESNKALLEARQRGEANRKVIETLRSEKSSLERRILDFEAAIQRTSMRIKSMESESKTQPTHPPVSLPENCVFFFEFFSTVLSRLSDSSLYKDICLKAEEGLKLLGKHYALEMIPTLGHPISEQFHKVVKTFFSNILDDGTIIYEVNKGFHIKGHFTQRAFVWIAKSCFKCGSCNTAARPQDNFCQKCGLELTAPDGTPRQKIPTMPANSDLFLPLVDALIRQGNLQKAEDLIAFICKEHPDHNLCQERIKTVANLKIALKTG
;
A
#
# COMPACT_ATOMS: atom_id res chain seq x y z
N MET A 1 35.29 -28.36 11.16
CA MET A 1 36.04 -27.12 11.46
C MET A 1 35.30 -25.83 11.10
N LYS A 2 34.20 -25.82 10.33
CA LYS A 2 33.53 -24.57 9.89
C LYS A 2 32.43 -24.03 10.84
N HIS A 3 31.71 -24.88 11.57
CA HIS A 3 30.78 -24.43 12.64
C HIS A 3 31.49 -23.71 13.80
N ALA A 4 32.79 -23.96 13.99
CA ALA A 4 33.59 -23.30 15.03
C ALA A 4 33.68 -21.79 14.83
N ASN A 5 33.68 -21.30 13.58
CA ASN A 5 33.88 -19.89 13.29
C ASN A 5 32.63 -19.05 13.65
N LEU A 6 31.44 -19.56 13.35
CA LEU A 6 30.18 -18.88 13.70
C LEU A 6 29.92 -18.92 15.22
N GLU A 7 30.13 -20.07 15.86
CA GLU A 7 29.98 -20.20 17.31
C GLU A 7 30.97 -19.32 18.07
N GLU A 8 32.22 -19.22 17.59
CA GLU A 8 33.23 -18.35 18.16
C GLU A 8 32.90 -16.87 17.98
N THR A 9 32.44 -16.45 16.80
CA THR A 9 31.96 -15.07 16.56
C THR A 9 30.77 -14.72 17.46
N ILE A 10 29.79 -15.60 17.59
CA ILE A 10 28.63 -15.38 18.48
C ILE A 10 29.06 -15.31 19.95
N LYS A 11 30.01 -16.15 20.38
CA LYS A 11 30.55 -16.13 21.75
C LYS A 11 31.32 -14.84 22.03
N ASN A 12 32.15 -14.39 21.09
CA ASN A 12 32.90 -13.14 21.20
C ASN A 12 31.96 -11.93 21.25
N MET A 13 30.92 -11.94 20.42
CA MET A 13 29.86 -10.93 20.46
C MET A 13 29.13 -10.90 21.80
N LEU A 14 28.79 -12.06 22.37
CA LEU A 14 28.14 -12.14 23.67
C LEU A 14 29.03 -11.58 24.79
N VAL A 15 30.32 -11.89 24.80
CA VAL A 15 31.28 -11.35 25.76
C VAL A 15 31.37 -9.82 25.63
N TYR A 16 31.44 -9.32 24.40
CA TYR A 16 31.44 -7.89 24.12
C TYR A 16 30.18 -7.19 24.64
N LEU A 17 29.00 -7.75 24.33
CA LEU A 17 27.71 -7.22 24.79
C LEU A 17 27.58 -7.24 26.33
N LYS A 18 28.08 -8.29 26.99
CA LYS A 18 28.13 -8.37 28.47
C LYS A 18 28.94 -7.21 29.07
N GLY A 19 29.99 -6.74 28.40
CA GLY A 19 30.77 -5.57 28.81
C GLY A 19 30.12 -4.23 28.48
N GLN A 20 29.48 -4.10 27.31
CA GLN A 20 28.92 -2.82 26.85
C GLN A 20 27.57 -2.46 27.48
N MET A 21 26.69 -3.43 27.75
CA MET A 21 25.34 -3.15 28.28
C MET A 21 25.35 -2.40 29.62
N PRO A 22 26.19 -2.78 30.61
CA PRO A 22 26.31 -2.01 31.85
C PRO A 22 26.83 -0.58 31.64
N LEU A 23 27.75 -0.38 30.69
CA LEU A 23 28.35 0.94 30.40
C LEU A 23 27.34 1.89 29.77
N ILE A 24 26.45 1.37 28.91
CA ILE A 24 25.34 2.14 28.32
C ILE A 24 24.31 2.46 29.42
N ASN A 25 23.94 1.48 30.24
CA ASN A 25 22.95 1.64 31.32
C ASN A 25 23.40 2.61 32.43
N ALA A 26 24.70 2.74 32.65
CA ALA A 26 25.27 3.64 33.66
C ALA A 26 25.24 5.12 33.24
N LYS A 27 24.97 5.44 31.98
CA LYS A 27 24.91 6.83 31.49
C LYS A 27 23.68 7.54 32.05
N ARG A 28 23.83 8.82 32.40
CA ARG A 28 22.76 9.59 33.05
C ARG A 28 22.01 10.47 32.08
N THR A 29 22.64 10.85 30.97
CA THR A 29 22.05 11.71 29.95
C THR A 29 21.87 10.95 28.63
N ARG A 30 20.91 11.42 27.82
CA ARG A 30 20.66 10.88 26.47
C ARG A 30 21.92 10.94 25.61
N ASP A 31 22.62 12.07 25.63
CA ASP A 31 23.76 12.31 24.75
C ASP A 31 24.95 11.42 25.10
N GLU A 32 25.18 11.15 26.39
CA GLU A 32 26.19 10.19 26.85
C GLU A 32 25.86 8.74 26.44
N ALA A 33 24.59 8.35 26.52
CA ALA A 33 24.15 7.02 26.11
C ALA A 33 24.28 6.83 24.59
N VAL A 34 23.87 7.84 23.80
CA VAL A 34 24.01 7.84 22.34
C VAL A 34 25.47 7.78 21.91
N PHE A 35 26.36 8.53 22.58
CA PHE A 35 27.79 8.47 22.32
C PHE A 35 28.38 7.09 22.61
N GLN A 36 27.97 6.46 23.72
CA GLN A 36 28.40 5.09 24.06
C GLN A 36 27.88 4.06 23.04
N ILE A 37 26.63 4.21 22.57
CA ILE A 37 26.05 3.38 21.51
C ILE A 37 26.87 3.55 20.21
N GLN A 38 27.24 4.77 19.85
CA GLN A 38 28.05 5.04 18.67
C GLN A 38 29.42 4.35 18.74
N GLN A 39 30.06 4.34 19.91
CA GLN A 39 31.29 3.58 20.11
C GLN A 39 31.10 2.07 20.01
N ALA A 40 29.96 1.56 20.46
CA ALA A 40 29.65 0.13 20.38
C ALA A 40 29.35 -0.35 18.96
N LEU A 41 28.80 0.52 18.12
CA LEU A 41 28.34 0.19 16.76
C LEU A 41 29.42 -0.29 15.82
N ASN A 42 30.63 0.27 15.88
CA ASN A 42 31.70 -0.14 14.97
C ASN A 42 32.02 -1.63 15.13
N ASN A 43 32.02 -2.12 16.37
CA ASN A 43 32.25 -3.54 16.65
C ASN A 43 31.03 -4.40 16.33
N LEU A 44 29.81 -3.90 16.58
CA LEU A 44 28.58 -4.63 16.20
C LEU A 44 28.44 -4.79 14.69
N ARG A 45 28.86 -3.79 13.91
CA ARG A 45 28.94 -3.87 12.44
C ARG A 45 29.93 -4.94 12.00
N SER A 46 31.13 -4.96 12.59
CA SER A 46 32.11 -6.01 12.30
C SER A 46 31.58 -7.40 12.62
N PHE A 47 30.92 -7.59 13.78
CA PHE A 47 30.30 -8.87 14.12
C PHE A 47 29.17 -9.26 13.15
N ALA A 48 28.35 -8.30 12.71
CA ALA A 48 27.30 -8.56 11.72
C ALA A 48 27.91 -9.07 10.40
N THR A 49 28.94 -8.39 9.89
CA THR A 49 29.64 -8.80 8.65
C THR A 49 30.34 -10.14 8.81
N GLU A 50 30.98 -10.42 9.95
CA GLU A 50 31.61 -11.71 10.23
C GLU A 50 30.59 -12.86 10.28
N ILE A 51 29.42 -12.62 10.89
CA ILE A 51 28.32 -13.60 10.92
C ILE A 51 27.78 -13.85 9.51
N GLU A 52 27.60 -12.81 8.69
CA GLU A 52 27.16 -12.92 7.31
C GLU A 52 28.16 -13.70 6.45
N LEU A 53 29.46 -13.41 6.60
CA LEU A 53 30.53 -14.13 5.92
C LEU A 53 30.64 -15.59 6.37
N ALA A 54 30.47 -15.86 7.66
CA ALA A 54 30.47 -17.21 8.22
C ALA A 54 29.25 -18.03 7.75
N ALA A 55 28.07 -17.40 7.68
CA ALA A 55 26.86 -18.01 7.15
C ALA A 55 26.97 -18.29 5.64
N ALA A 56 27.62 -17.42 4.88
CA ALA A 56 27.82 -17.60 3.44
C ALA A 56 28.88 -18.66 3.08
N SER A 57 29.76 -19.03 4.02
CA SER A 57 30.89 -19.94 3.79
C SER A 57 30.69 -21.36 4.32
N GLU A 58 29.48 -21.68 4.77
CA GLU A 58 29.03 -23.01 5.21
C GLU A 58 28.81 -23.94 3.99
N PRO A 59 29.65 -24.97 3.76
CA PRO A 59 29.36 -25.98 2.77
C PRO A 59 28.39 -26.98 3.40
N GLN A 60 27.21 -27.14 2.79
CA GLN A 60 26.34 -28.27 3.08
C GLN A 60 27.13 -29.58 2.90
N SER A 61 26.87 -30.58 3.74
CA SER A 61 27.60 -31.85 3.74
C SER A 61 27.61 -32.48 2.33
N PRO A 62 28.67 -33.18 1.89
CA PRO A 62 28.74 -33.71 0.52
C PRO A 62 27.73 -34.82 0.21
N SER A 63 27.14 -35.46 1.24
CA SER A 63 26.02 -36.41 1.06
C SER A 63 24.69 -35.68 0.93
N ASP A 64 24.47 -34.65 1.75
CA ASP A 64 23.25 -33.85 1.67
C ASP A 64 23.29 -32.97 0.42
N SER A 65 24.44 -32.45 0.01
CA SER A 65 24.60 -31.69 -1.23
C SER A 65 24.36 -32.54 -2.46
N LYS A 66 24.72 -33.82 -2.49
CA LYS A 66 24.40 -34.69 -3.65
C LYS A 66 22.92 -35.07 -3.69
N ASN A 67 22.33 -35.37 -2.53
CA ASN A 67 20.90 -35.67 -2.44
C ASN A 67 20.05 -34.42 -2.69
N LEU A 68 20.45 -33.27 -2.15
CA LEU A 68 19.83 -31.97 -2.40
C LEU A 68 20.12 -31.47 -3.80
N SER A 69 21.27 -31.75 -4.43
CA SER A 69 21.49 -31.43 -5.85
C SER A 69 20.64 -32.30 -6.76
N HIS A 70 20.44 -33.57 -6.41
CA HIS A 70 19.56 -34.46 -7.16
C HIS A 70 18.08 -34.11 -6.95
N GLU A 71 17.66 -33.82 -5.73
CA GLU A 71 16.32 -33.28 -5.43
C GLU A 71 16.16 -31.88 -6.02
N LEU A 72 17.18 -31.03 -6.04
CA LEU A 72 17.17 -29.73 -6.73
C LEU A 72 17.07 -29.92 -8.23
N GLU A 73 17.72 -30.90 -8.84
CA GLU A 73 17.56 -31.17 -10.27
C GLU A 73 16.14 -31.65 -10.57
N ILE A 74 15.59 -32.56 -9.76
CA ILE A 74 14.20 -33.04 -9.91
C ILE A 74 13.21 -31.90 -9.70
N LEU A 75 13.41 -31.10 -8.65
CA LEU A 75 12.58 -29.95 -8.33
C LEU A 75 12.78 -28.84 -9.35
N GLN A 76 13.97 -28.60 -9.90
CA GLN A 76 14.22 -27.65 -10.97
C GLN A 76 13.55 -28.11 -12.26
N HIS A 77 13.57 -29.41 -12.56
CA HIS A 77 12.92 -29.93 -13.76
C HIS A 77 11.39 -29.95 -13.63
N ALA A 78 10.87 -30.20 -12.42
CA ALA A 78 9.46 -30.06 -12.10
C ALA A 78 9.04 -28.59 -12.08
N ASN A 79 9.88 -27.71 -11.51
CA ASN A 79 9.65 -26.28 -11.44
C ASN A 79 9.76 -25.65 -12.83
N GLN A 80 10.66 -26.07 -13.72
CA GLN A 80 10.68 -25.64 -15.12
C GLN A 80 9.43 -26.07 -15.89
N ARG A 81 8.87 -27.25 -15.59
CA ARG A 81 7.60 -27.70 -16.18
C ARG A 81 6.41 -26.93 -15.62
N MET A 82 6.39 -26.70 -14.30
CA MET A 82 5.37 -25.90 -13.65
C MET A 82 5.48 -24.44 -14.05
N GLU A 83 6.68 -23.88 -14.16
CA GLU A 83 6.96 -22.56 -14.72
C GLU A 83 6.53 -22.51 -16.17
N GLY A 84 6.82 -23.50 -17.01
CA GLY A 84 6.32 -23.56 -18.39
C GLY A 84 4.79 -23.60 -18.48
N ALA A 85 4.13 -24.38 -17.63
CA ALA A 85 2.67 -24.43 -17.54
C ALA A 85 2.08 -23.15 -16.94
N LEU A 86 2.74 -22.57 -15.94
CA LEU A 86 2.38 -21.32 -15.30
C LEU A 86 2.60 -20.14 -16.26
N PHE A 87 3.65 -20.15 -17.08
CA PHE A 87 3.88 -19.15 -18.12
C PHE A 87 2.83 -19.26 -19.21
N GLN A 88 2.41 -20.45 -19.60
CA GLN A 88 1.29 -20.62 -20.53
C GLN A 88 -0.05 -20.16 -19.93
N GLU A 89 -0.30 -20.45 -18.65
CA GLU A 89 -1.51 -19.98 -17.97
C GLU A 89 -1.45 -18.49 -17.62
N MET A 90 -0.26 -17.94 -17.35
CA MET A 90 -0.03 -16.51 -17.17
C MET A 90 -0.15 -15.78 -18.50
N ASP A 91 0.33 -16.31 -19.62
CA ASP A 91 0.10 -15.73 -20.94
C ASP A 91 -1.40 -15.73 -21.27
N LYS A 92 -2.13 -16.82 -20.99
CA LYS A 92 -3.59 -16.85 -21.15
C LYS A 92 -4.28 -15.85 -20.22
N ALA A 93 -3.91 -15.82 -18.94
CA ALA A 93 -4.49 -14.91 -17.96
C ALA A 93 -4.13 -13.44 -18.24
N GLN A 94 -2.95 -13.19 -18.79
CA GLN A 94 -2.50 -11.86 -19.20
C GLN A 94 -3.18 -11.43 -20.48
N ASN A 95 -3.41 -12.33 -21.43
CA ASN A 95 -4.27 -12.09 -22.60
C ASN A 95 -5.72 -11.81 -22.18
N PHE A 96 -6.28 -12.58 -21.24
CA PHE A 96 -7.60 -12.28 -20.69
C PHE A 96 -7.63 -10.99 -19.87
N SER A 97 -6.54 -10.65 -19.17
CA SER A 97 -6.43 -9.40 -18.43
C SER A 97 -6.29 -8.20 -19.35
N THR A 98 -5.57 -8.31 -20.47
CA THR A 98 -5.48 -7.24 -21.49
C THR A 98 -6.79 -7.11 -22.26
N GLU A 99 -7.46 -8.21 -22.59
CA GLU A 99 -8.81 -8.20 -23.16
C GLU A 99 -9.83 -7.57 -22.20
N LEU A 100 -9.79 -7.94 -20.91
CA LEU A 100 -10.68 -7.36 -19.89
C LEU A 100 -10.40 -5.88 -19.66
N GLU A 101 -9.13 -5.47 -19.64
CA GLU A 101 -8.75 -4.06 -19.48
C GLU A 101 -9.11 -3.24 -20.72
N SER A 102 -8.97 -3.82 -21.91
CA SER A 102 -9.46 -3.24 -23.17
C SER A 102 -10.99 -3.06 -23.14
N CYS A 103 -11.74 -4.07 -22.71
CA CYS A 103 -13.20 -3.94 -22.53
C CYS A 103 -13.58 -2.89 -21.48
N LYS A 104 -12.83 -2.77 -20.38
CA LYS A 104 -13.07 -1.73 -19.36
C LYS A 104 -12.76 -0.34 -19.87
N GLN A 105 -11.69 -0.17 -20.65
CA GLN A 105 -11.36 1.12 -21.28
C GLN A 105 -12.44 1.51 -22.29
N LEU A 106 -12.90 0.58 -23.13
CA LEU A 106 -14.00 0.83 -24.05
C LEU A 106 -15.30 1.22 -23.33
N LEU A 107 -15.61 0.60 -22.18
CA LEU A 107 -16.76 0.96 -21.37
C LEU A 107 -16.60 2.34 -20.70
N GLN A 108 -15.40 2.68 -20.19
CA GLN A 108 -15.12 3.99 -19.60
C GLN A 108 -15.16 5.12 -20.64
N GLU A 109 -14.63 4.88 -21.83
CA GLU A 109 -14.70 5.83 -22.94
C GLU A 109 -16.14 6.03 -23.41
N ARG A 110 -16.91 4.94 -23.53
CA ARG A 110 -18.35 5.01 -23.85
C ARG A 110 -19.10 5.83 -22.80
N ASP A 111 -18.89 5.57 -21.52
CA ASP A 111 -19.57 6.27 -20.43
C ASP A 111 -19.13 7.75 -20.37
N GLY A 112 -17.87 8.05 -20.66
CA GLY A 112 -17.35 9.41 -20.82
C GLY A 112 -18.02 10.17 -21.97
N ILE A 113 -18.18 9.55 -23.13
CA ILE A 113 -18.88 10.13 -24.29
C ILE A 113 -20.36 10.36 -23.95
N ILE A 114 -21.03 9.41 -23.30
CA ILE A 114 -22.43 9.55 -22.88
C ILE A 114 -22.58 10.75 -21.94
N GLU A 115 -21.67 10.91 -20.98
CA GLU A 115 -21.76 11.99 -20.01
C GLU A 115 -21.40 13.36 -20.62
N GLU A 116 -20.44 13.41 -21.56
CA GLU A 116 -20.16 14.61 -22.36
C GLU A 116 -21.38 15.02 -23.19
N LYS A 117 -22.04 14.06 -23.86
CA LYS A 117 -23.26 14.33 -24.64
C LYS A 117 -24.42 14.79 -23.76
N LYS A 118 -24.61 14.21 -22.57
CA LYS A 118 -25.60 14.72 -21.60
C LYS A 118 -25.30 16.14 -21.15
N ASN A 119 -24.03 16.47 -20.89
CA ASN A 119 -23.63 17.81 -20.50
C ASN A 119 -23.84 18.83 -21.65
N GLN A 120 -23.55 18.44 -22.89
CA GLN A 120 -23.87 19.26 -24.08
C GLN A 120 -25.38 19.49 -24.21
N ILE A 121 -26.21 18.46 -23.99
CA ILE A 121 -27.67 18.57 -23.98
C ILE A 121 -28.15 19.51 -22.87
N LEU A 122 -27.59 19.40 -21.66
CA LEU A 122 -27.91 20.29 -20.54
C LEU A 122 -27.52 21.75 -20.82
N GLU A 123 -26.36 21.98 -21.42
CA GLU A 123 -25.92 23.33 -21.79
C GLU A 123 -26.79 23.93 -22.90
N LEU A 124 -27.14 23.14 -23.92
CA LEU A 124 -28.05 23.55 -24.99
C LEU A 124 -29.46 23.85 -24.44
N ASN A 125 -29.98 23.02 -23.55
CA ASN A 125 -31.27 23.28 -22.88
C ASN A 125 -31.23 24.55 -22.01
N SER A 126 -30.11 24.82 -21.33
CA SER A 126 -29.91 26.05 -20.57
C SER A 126 -29.84 27.29 -21.47
N ARG A 127 -29.22 27.19 -22.66
CA ARG A 127 -29.20 28.26 -23.67
C ARG A 127 -30.59 28.49 -24.28
N LEU A 128 -31.32 27.43 -24.62
CA LEU A 128 -32.71 27.48 -25.09
C LEU A 128 -33.64 28.12 -24.05
N GLY A 129 -33.49 27.77 -22.77
CA GLY A 129 -34.24 28.39 -21.67
C GLY A 129 -33.90 29.86 -21.44
N LYS A 130 -32.66 30.28 -21.74
CA LYS A 130 -32.25 31.70 -21.68
C LYS A 130 -32.69 32.49 -22.92
N GLN A 131 -32.83 31.85 -24.07
CA GLN A 131 -33.28 32.47 -25.32
C GLN A 131 -34.81 32.59 -25.40
N SER A 132 -35.58 31.67 -24.79
CA SER A 132 -37.04 31.78 -24.70
C SER A 132 -37.52 32.83 -23.68
N ALA A 133 -36.63 33.31 -22.80
CA ALA A 133 -36.91 34.34 -21.80
C ALA A 133 -36.65 35.79 -22.29
N ILE A 134 -36.19 35.97 -23.54
CA ILE A 134 -35.99 37.30 -24.13
C ILE A 134 -37.13 37.54 -25.13
N GLU A 135 -37.94 38.57 -24.85
CA GLU A 135 -39.10 38.98 -25.64
C GLU A 135 -38.81 39.19 -27.14
N PRO A 136 -39.83 39.02 -28.01
CA PRO A 136 -39.64 38.72 -29.42
C PRO A 136 -39.32 39.98 -30.23
N GLN A 137 -38.11 40.03 -30.79
CA GLN A 137 -37.88 40.75 -32.04
C GLN A 137 -37.46 39.72 -33.08
N SER A 138 -38.33 39.52 -34.08
CA SER A 138 -38.19 38.56 -35.16
C SER A 138 -36.99 38.94 -36.04
N ASP A 139 -35.85 38.32 -35.75
CA ASP A 139 -34.70 38.35 -36.65
C ASP A 139 -34.73 37.06 -37.48
N PRO A 140 -35.07 37.12 -38.78
CA PRO A 140 -35.22 35.93 -39.62
C PRO A 140 -33.93 35.12 -39.75
N ALA A 141 -32.77 35.71 -39.45
CA ALA A 141 -31.50 34.98 -39.36
C ALA A 141 -31.42 34.08 -38.12
N ARG A 142 -32.00 34.51 -36.99
CA ARG A 142 -32.10 33.70 -35.77
C ARG A 142 -33.13 32.58 -35.94
N ASP A 143 -34.27 32.86 -36.56
CA ASP A 143 -35.28 31.85 -36.82
C ASP A 143 -34.77 30.80 -37.83
N ALA A 144 -34.02 31.21 -38.85
CA ALA A 144 -33.35 30.29 -39.76
C ALA A 144 -32.28 29.43 -39.06
N GLN A 145 -31.49 30.02 -38.16
CA GLN A 145 -30.47 29.30 -37.41
C GLN A 145 -31.07 28.34 -36.36
N ILE A 146 -32.21 28.71 -35.76
CA ILE A 146 -32.97 27.83 -34.87
C ILE A 146 -33.58 26.66 -35.64
N GLU A 147 -34.10 26.88 -36.85
CA GLU A 147 -34.60 25.77 -37.69
C GLU A 147 -33.49 24.88 -38.24
N GLU A 148 -32.32 25.43 -38.58
CA GLU A 148 -31.14 24.65 -38.97
C GLU A 148 -30.67 23.76 -37.80
N GLN A 149 -30.59 24.31 -36.58
CA GLN A 149 -30.22 23.54 -35.39
C GLN A 149 -31.29 22.50 -35.00
N LYS A 150 -32.58 22.78 -35.21
CA LYS A 150 -33.65 21.79 -35.03
C LYS A 150 -33.53 20.65 -36.04
N HIS A 151 -33.21 20.96 -37.30
CA HIS A 151 -32.94 19.94 -38.32
C HIS A 151 -31.72 19.09 -37.98
N GLU A 152 -30.66 19.69 -37.44
CA GLU A 152 -29.45 18.98 -37.03
C GLU A 152 -29.69 18.09 -35.80
N ILE A 153 -30.46 18.56 -34.81
CA ILE A 153 -30.90 17.76 -33.66
C ILE A 153 -31.82 16.63 -34.10
N PHE A 154 -32.70 16.87 -35.07
CA PHE A 154 -33.57 15.84 -35.62
C PHE A 154 -32.74 14.75 -36.33
N ALA A 155 -31.79 15.14 -37.19
CA ALA A 155 -30.88 14.22 -37.88
C ALA A 155 -30.03 13.40 -36.90
N LEU A 156 -29.52 14.01 -35.83
CA LEU A 156 -28.75 13.30 -34.80
C LEU A 156 -29.63 12.33 -33.99
N ARG A 157 -30.89 12.66 -33.72
CA ARG A 157 -31.85 11.73 -33.07
C ARG A 157 -32.21 10.58 -33.98
N GLU A 158 -32.35 10.83 -35.28
CA GLU A 158 -32.61 9.82 -36.30
C GLU A 158 -31.42 8.85 -36.41
N LEU A 159 -30.18 9.35 -36.45
CA LEU A 159 -28.97 8.52 -36.40
C LEU A 159 -28.85 7.70 -35.11
N LEU A 160 -29.23 8.27 -33.95
CA LEU A 160 -29.21 7.56 -32.67
C LEU A 160 -30.27 6.46 -32.62
N HIS A 161 -31.42 6.69 -33.27
CA HIS A 161 -32.47 5.70 -33.44
C HIS A 161 -32.01 4.57 -34.39
N GLU A 162 -31.41 4.91 -35.53
CA GLU A 162 -30.82 3.93 -36.45
C GLU A 162 -29.71 3.09 -35.80
N HIS A 163 -28.88 3.69 -34.94
CA HIS A 163 -27.88 2.95 -34.17
C HIS A 163 -28.54 2.00 -33.15
N GLY A 164 -29.58 2.44 -32.45
CA GLY A 164 -30.35 1.57 -31.56
C GLY A 164 -31.06 0.42 -32.28
N GLU A 165 -31.56 0.65 -33.49
CA GLU A 165 -32.11 -0.40 -34.34
C GLU A 165 -31.04 -1.38 -34.84
N LYS A 166 -29.84 -0.89 -35.18
CA LYS A 166 -28.69 -1.74 -35.53
C LYS A 166 -28.20 -2.57 -34.34
N ASP A 167 -28.20 -2.03 -33.12
CA ASP A 167 -27.85 -2.76 -31.90
C ASP A 167 -28.84 -3.88 -31.62
N ALA A 168 -30.15 -3.60 -31.76
CA ALA A 168 -31.19 -4.62 -31.65
C ALA A 168 -31.04 -5.71 -32.73
N GLN A 169 -30.69 -5.33 -33.98
CA GLN A 169 -30.40 -6.28 -35.05
C GLN A 169 -29.14 -7.12 -34.77
N ILE A 170 -28.10 -6.56 -34.16
CA ILE A 170 -26.87 -7.29 -33.79
C ILE A 170 -27.14 -8.31 -32.68
N GLU A 171 -27.88 -7.92 -31.64
CA GLU A 171 -28.29 -8.84 -30.56
C GLU A 171 -29.17 -9.97 -31.12
N GLU A 172 -30.13 -9.64 -31.99
CA GLU A 172 -30.99 -10.63 -32.64
C GLU A 172 -30.19 -11.58 -33.53
N LYS A 173 -29.25 -11.07 -34.34
CA LYS A 173 -28.38 -11.90 -35.19
C LYS A 173 -27.43 -12.78 -34.37
N THR A 174 -26.93 -12.28 -33.24
CA THR A 174 -26.05 -13.05 -32.35
C THR A 174 -26.81 -14.19 -31.68
N ARG A 175 -28.05 -13.94 -31.27
CA ARG A 175 -28.96 -14.99 -30.77
C ARG A 175 -29.28 -16.03 -31.84
N GLU A 176 -29.61 -15.61 -33.07
CA GLU A 176 -29.85 -16.53 -34.21
C GLU A 176 -28.61 -17.40 -34.51
N ILE A 177 -27.40 -16.85 -34.40
CA ILE A 177 -26.15 -17.60 -34.62
C ILE A 177 -25.96 -18.69 -33.56
N GLU A 178 -26.19 -18.36 -32.28
CA GLU A 178 -26.03 -19.34 -31.20
C GLU A 178 -27.12 -20.43 -31.25
N GLU A 179 -28.36 -20.09 -31.61
CA GLU A 179 -29.42 -21.06 -31.87
C GLU A 179 -29.07 -21.99 -33.05
N ARG A 180 -28.64 -21.46 -34.20
CA ARG A 180 -28.22 -22.28 -35.35
C ARG A 180 -27.02 -23.17 -35.05
N LYS A 181 -26.10 -22.71 -34.21
CA LYS A 181 -24.94 -23.50 -33.77
C LYS A 181 -25.39 -24.66 -32.89
N ASN A 182 -26.36 -24.46 -32.01
CA ASN A 182 -26.97 -25.52 -31.21
C ASN A 182 -27.73 -26.52 -32.09
N GLU A 183 -28.55 -26.05 -33.05
CA GLU A 183 -29.22 -26.91 -34.03
C GLU A 183 -28.23 -27.74 -34.86
N THR A 184 -27.13 -27.13 -35.29
CA THR A 184 -26.07 -27.83 -36.04
C THR A 184 -25.41 -28.93 -35.20
N ASN A 185 -25.20 -28.68 -33.90
CA ASN A 185 -24.64 -29.68 -32.99
C ASN A 185 -25.62 -30.84 -32.75
N ASP A 186 -26.92 -30.55 -32.61
CA ASP A 186 -27.96 -31.57 -32.48
C ASP A 186 -28.10 -32.40 -33.76
N GLN A 187 -28.07 -31.77 -34.94
CA GLN A 187 -28.07 -32.46 -36.23
C GLN A 187 -26.84 -33.35 -36.41
N LYS A 188 -25.64 -32.89 -36.02
CA LYS A 188 -24.42 -33.72 -36.03
C LYS A 188 -24.56 -34.94 -35.12
N ARG A 189 -25.15 -34.76 -33.93
CA ARG A 189 -25.39 -35.87 -32.99
C ARG A 189 -26.36 -36.89 -33.58
N LEU A 190 -27.44 -36.43 -34.21
CA LEU A 190 -28.43 -37.27 -34.88
C LEU A 190 -27.83 -38.02 -36.08
N ILE A 191 -26.97 -37.38 -36.87
CA ILE A 191 -26.25 -38.02 -37.98
C ILE A 191 -25.35 -39.16 -37.48
N GLU A 192 -24.59 -38.93 -36.40
CA GLU A 192 -23.74 -39.97 -35.81
C GLU A 192 -24.55 -41.14 -35.23
N GLU A 193 -25.71 -40.85 -34.62
CA GLU A 193 -26.64 -41.87 -34.17
C GLU A 193 -27.20 -42.70 -35.35
N LYS A 194 -27.67 -42.03 -36.41
CA LYS A 194 -28.17 -42.71 -37.61
C LYS A 194 -27.10 -43.51 -38.34
N LYS A 195 -25.84 -43.04 -38.37
CA LYS A 195 -24.72 -43.82 -38.91
C LYS A 195 -24.48 -45.11 -38.12
N ARG A 196 -24.59 -45.07 -36.78
CA ARG A 196 -24.46 -46.27 -35.94
C ARG A 196 -25.61 -47.25 -36.15
N GLU A 197 -26.84 -46.76 -36.25
CA GLU A 197 -28.00 -47.58 -36.58
C GLU A 197 -27.85 -48.24 -37.96
N ASN A 198 -27.40 -47.48 -38.95
CA ASN A 198 -27.19 -47.98 -40.31
C ASN A 198 -26.09 -49.05 -40.36
N LEU A 199 -24.99 -48.84 -39.62
CA LEU A 199 -23.95 -49.85 -39.46
C LEU A 199 -24.50 -51.13 -38.82
N ALA A 200 -25.31 -51.01 -37.77
CA ALA A 200 -25.93 -52.15 -37.09
C ALA A 200 -26.91 -52.91 -38.01
N LEU A 201 -27.74 -52.20 -38.78
CA LEU A 201 -28.65 -52.79 -39.77
C LEU A 201 -27.89 -53.50 -40.89
N LYS A 202 -26.80 -52.91 -41.38
CA LYS A 202 -25.94 -53.53 -42.40
C LYS A 202 -25.32 -54.83 -41.90
N THR A 203 -24.83 -54.85 -40.66
CA THR A 203 -24.31 -56.08 -40.02
C THR A 203 -25.41 -57.13 -39.83
N ALA A 204 -26.64 -56.71 -39.50
CA ALA A 204 -27.78 -57.64 -39.38
C ALA A 204 -28.21 -58.24 -40.72
N LEU A 205 -28.21 -57.43 -41.80
CA LEU A 205 -28.48 -57.89 -43.17
C LEU A 205 -27.43 -58.90 -43.63
N GLU A 206 -26.14 -58.62 -43.46
CA GLU A 206 -25.05 -59.56 -43.81
C GLU A 206 -25.20 -60.89 -43.05
N LYS A 207 -25.66 -60.84 -41.79
CA LYS A 207 -25.92 -62.04 -40.97
C LYS A 207 -27.15 -62.83 -41.47
N LEU A 208 -28.20 -62.16 -41.91
CA LEU A 208 -29.38 -62.80 -42.48
C LEU A 208 -29.11 -63.39 -43.86
N GLU A 209 -28.35 -62.69 -44.72
CA GLU A 209 -27.94 -63.19 -46.03
C GLU A 209 -27.08 -64.45 -45.91
N THR A 210 -26.14 -64.46 -44.96
CA THR A 210 -25.32 -65.66 -44.67
C THR A 210 -26.16 -66.81 -44.12
N GLN A 211 -27.18 -66.53 -43.30
CA GLN A 211 -28.14 -67.53 -42.84
C GLN A 211 -29.00 -68.07 -43.99
N LEU A 212 -29.54 -67.21 -44.85
CA LEU A 212 -30.32 -67.60 -46.02
C LEU A 212 -29.49 -68.44 -46.99
N GLN A 213 -28.26 -68.03 -47.30
CA GLN A 213 -27.35 -68.84 -48.12
C GLN A 213 -27.02 -70.19 -47.47
N SER A 214 -26.92 -70.26 -46.15
CA SER A 214 -26.71 -71.53 -45.43
C SER A 214 -27.94 -72.44 -45.47
N ALA A 215 -29.15 -71.87 -45.41
CA ALA A 215 -30.42 -72.57 -45.53
C ALA A 215 -30.63 -73.10 -46.97
N ILE A 216 -30.30 -72.30 -47.99
CA ILE A 216 -30.31 -72.71 -49.40
C ILE A 216 -29.30 -73.84 -49.64
N LYS A 217 -28.08 -73.74 -49.08
CA LYS A 217 -27.03 -74.78 -49.21
C LYS A 217 -27.33 -76.07 -48.46
N THR A 218 -28.20 -76.06 -47.44
CA THR A 218 -28.61 -77.26 -46.69
C THR A 218 -29.82 -77.97 -47.31
N SER A 219 -30.26 -77.57 -48.52
CA SER A 219 -31.33 -78.21 -49.28
C SER A 219 -30.97 -79.62 -49.79
N THR A 220 -31.03 -80.57 -48.88
CA THR A 220 -31.65 -81.86 -49.16
C THR A 220 -32.92 -81.90 -48.31
N ILE A 221 -33.97 -82.59 -48.76
CA ILE A 221 -35.11 -83.15 -47.98
C ILE A 221 -36.52 -82.76 -48.52
N THR A 222 -37.43 -83.70 -48.25
CA THR A 222 -38.82 -83.97 -48.66
C THR A 222 -39.89 -82.88 -48.39
N SER A 223 -41.06 -83.06 -49.01
CA SER A 223 -42.12 -82.05 -49.25
C SER A 223 -42.73 -81.33 -48.04
N ALA A 224 -42.61 -81.83 -46.81
CA ALA A 224 -43.16 -81.19 -45.61
C ALA A 224 -42.24 -80.10 -45.00
N GLN A 225 -40.93 -80.21 -45.18
CA GLN A 225 -39.96 -79.20 -44.74
C GLN A 225 -39.89 -77.99 -45.70
N ALA A 226 -40.18 -78.21 -46.99
CA ALA A 226 -40.23 -77.17 -48.02
C ALA A 226 -41.27 -76.08 -47.70
N ILE A 227 -42.46 -76.43 -47.20
CA ILE A 227 -43.54 -75.46 -46.91
C ILE A 227 -43.19 -74.56 -45.71
N LYS A 228 -42.46 -75.10 -44.72
CA LYS A 228 -42.04 -74.33 -43.55
C LYS A 228 -40.89 -73.37 -43.90
N GLN A 229 -39.94 -73.84 -44.72
CA GLN A 229 -38.86 -73.01 -45.24
C GLN A 229 -39.37 -71.92 -46.19
N GLU A 230 -40.35 -72.20 -47.06
CA GLU A 230 -40.94 -71.19 -47.95
C GLU A 230 -41.65 -70.06 -47.18
N LYS A 231 -42.24 -70.37 -46.02
CA LYS A 231 -42.82 -69.35 -45.12
C LYS A 231 -41.76 -68.50 -44.43
N GLU A 232 -40.67 -69.11 -43.98
CA GLU A 232 -39.54 -68.40 -43.37
C GLU A 232 -38.80 -67.53 -44.40
N GLU A 233 -38.64 -68.03 -45.63
CA GLU A 233 -38.05 -67.30 -46.76
C GLU A 233 -38.91 -66.09 -47.14
N LYS A 234 -40.23 -66.24 -47.27
CA LYS A 234 -41.16 -65.12 -47.52
C LYS A 234 -41.17 -64.08 -46.38
N ALA A 235 -41.01 -64.51 -45.12
CA ALA A 235 -40.95 -63.59 -43.99
C ALA A 235 -39.64 -62.79 -43.98
N LEU A 236 -38.52 -63.44 -44.28
CA LEU A 236 -37.22 -62.79 -44.42
C LEU A 236 -37.18 -61.83 -45.62
N GLU A 237 -37.79 -62.21 -46.73
CA GLU A 237 -37.89 -61.37 -47.94
C GLU A 237 -38.75 -60.12 -47.69
N ALA A 238 -39.83 -60.24 -46.92
CA ALA A 238 -40.62 -59.08 -46.48
C ALA A 238 -39.83 -58.13 -45.57
N GLU A 239 -39.02 -58.66 -44.66
CA GLU A 239 -38.20 -57.85 -43.75
C GLU A 239 -37.03 -57.18 -44.48
N ILE A 240 -36.38 -57.86 -45.43
CA ILE A 240 -35.36 -57.27 -46.31
C ILE A 240 -35.95 -56.10 -47.10
N ASN A 241 -37.16 -56.26 -47.65
CA ASN A 241 -37.84 -55.19 -48.38
C ASN A 241 -38.17 -53.99 -47.47
N ARG A 242 -38.61 -54.24 -46.24
CA ARG A 242 -38.85 -53.18 -45.24
C ARG A 242 -37.57 -52.40 -44.92
N LEU A 243 -36.49 -53.10 -44.61
CA LEU A 243 -35.20 -52.49 -44.28
C LEU A 243 -34.57 -51.75 -45.48
N THR A 244 -34.77 -52.26 -46.70
CA THR A 244 -34.32 -51.58 -47.93
C THR A 244 -35.05 -50.26 -48.15
N ALA A 245 -36.36 -50.22 -47.87
CA ALA A 245 -37.15 -48.99 -47.95
C ALA A 245 -36.72 -47.96 -46.88
N GLU A 246 -36.43 -48.41 -45.65
CA GLU A 246 -35.92 -47.56 -44.58
C GLU A 246 -34.52 -47.00 -44.90
N LEU A 247 -33.64 -47.82 -45.46
CA LEU A 247 -32.31 -47.40 -45.90
C LEU A 247 -32.42 -46.30 -46.96
N LYS A 248 -33.25 -46.51 -48.00
CA LYS A 248 -33.45 -45.53 -49.08
C LYS A 248 -33.98 -44.19 -48.56
N ASN A 249 -34.95 -44.22 -47.63
CA ASN A 249 -35.47 -43.00 -47.00
C ASN A 249 -34.39 -42.28 -46.19
N SER A 250 -33.55 -43.03 -45.46
CA SER A 250 -32.43 -42.43 -44.71
C SER A 250 -31.37 -41.81 -45.62
N GLU A 251 -31.08 -42.41 -46.77
CA GLU A 251 -30.16 -41.86 -47.78
C GLU A 251 -30.70 -40.56 -48.39
N GLU A 252 -32.02 -40.49 -48.63
CA GLU A 252 -32.68 -39.31 -49.17
C GLU A 252 -32.62 -38.13 -48.17
N ILE A 253 -32.84 -38.40 -46.88
CA ILE A 253 -32.66 -37.40 -45.80
C ILE A 253 -31.20 -36.93 -45.72
N ILE A 254 -30.23 -37.84 -45.86
CA ILE A 254 -28.80 -37.47 -45.84
C ILE A 254 -28.43 -36.57 -47.02
N CYS A 255 -28.98 -36.83 -48.21
CA CYS A 255 -28.80 -35.95 -49.37
C CYS A 255 -29.38 -34.55 -49.12
N GLN A 256 -30.60 -34.46 -48.60
CA GLN A 256 -31.23 -33.17 -48.28
C GLN A 256 -30.44 -32.36 -47.23
N LEU A 257 -29.88 -33.04 -46.22
CA LEU A 257 -29.03 -32.40 -45.23
C LEU A 257 -27.69 -31.92 -45.82
N LYS A 258 -27.10 -32.69 -46.74
CA LYS A 258 -25.87 -32.28 -47.45
C LYS A 258 -26.08 -31.05 -48.32
N ASP A 259 -27.19 -31.00 -49.06
CA ASP A 259 -27.53 -29.85 -49.91
C ASP A 259 -27.77 -28.59 -49.06
N SER A 260 -28.45 -28.75 -47.92
CA SER A 260 -28.64 -27.66 -46.95
C SER A 260 -27.31 -27.17 -46.38
N LEU A 261 -26.39 -28.08 -46.05
CA LEU A 261 -25.05 -27.74 -45.54
C LEU A 261 -24.23 -26.97 -46.59
N GLY A 262 -24.28 -27.41 -47.86
CA GLY A 262 -23.60 -26.74 -48.96
C GLY A 262 -24.10 -25.32 -49.23
N SER A 263 -25.38 -25.05 -48.95
CA SER A 263 -25.94 -23.69 -49.06
C SER A 263 -25.49 -22.72 -47.96
N LEU A 264 -25.05 -23.24 -46.81
CA LEU A 264 -24.61 -22.44 -45.65
C LEU A 264 -23.11 -22.08 -45.71
N GLU A 265 -22.29 -22.86 -46.41
CA GLU A 265 -20.85 -22.61 -46.59
C GLU A 265 -20.51 -21.24 -47.21
N PRO A 266 -21.15 -20.77 -48.30
CA PRO A 266 -20.84 -19.45 -48.86
C PRO A 266 -21.24 -18.31 -47.91
N LEU A 267 -22.31 -18.48 -47.13
CA LEU A 267 -22.72 -17.50 -46.12
C LEU A 267 -21.67 -17.40 -45.01
N ARG A 268 -21.18 -18.54 -44.53
CA ARG A 268 -20.10 -18.59 -43.53
C ARG A 268 -18.85 -17.87 -44.04
N HIS A 269 -18.46 -18.13 -45.29
CA HIS A 269 -17.29 -17.50 -45.89
C HIS A 269 -17.44 -15.96 -45.98
N SER A 270 -18.62 -15.48 -46.36
CA SER A 270 -18.92 -14.04 -46.41
C SER A 270 -18.86 -13.37 -45.04
N VAL A 271 -19.35 -14.03 -43.99
CA VAL A 271 -19.25 -13.53 -42.60
C VAL A 271 -17.80 -13.52 -42.12
N GLU A 272 -17.01 -14.54 -42.48
CA GLU A 272 -15.61 -14.67 -42.10
C GLU A 272 -14.74 -13.57 -42.78
N GLU A 273 -15.02 -13.21 -44.03
CA GLU A 273 -14.41 -12.04 -44.70
C GLU A 273 -14.78 -10.72 -44.02
N ALA A 274 -16.06 -10.51 -43.67
CA ALA A 274 -16.51 -9.28 -43.00
C ALA A 274 -15.92 -9.14 -41.59
N LEU A 275 -15.71 -10.25 -40.89
CA LEU A 275 -15.02 -10.27 -39.60
C LEU A 275 -13.54 -9.89 -39.75
N GLN A 276 -12.89 -10.37 -40.82
CA GLN A 276 -11.48 -10.09 -41.07
C GLN A 276 -11.22 -8.63 -41.41
N THR A 277 -12.13 -7.99 -42.18
CA THR A 277 -12.03 -6.56 -42.51
C THR A 277 -12.25 -5.69 -41.28
N THR A 278 -13.29 -5.95 -40.49
CA THR A 278 -13.58 -5.19 -39.26
C THR A 278 -12.46 -5.34 -38.22
N LYS A 279 -11.86 -6.52 -38.08
CA LYS A 279 -10.70 -6.74 -37.21
C LYS A 279 -9.51 -5.89 -37.63
N LYS A 280 -9.24 -5.80 -38.94
CA LYS A 280 -8.15 -4.99 -39.47
C LYS A 280 -8.36 -3.49 -39.22
N GLU A 281 -9.58 -2.99 -39.41
CA GLU A 281 -9.94 -1.60 -39.11
C GLU A 281 -9.75 -1.26 -37.63
N LEU A 282 -10.07 -2.20 -36.74
CA LEU A 282 -9.85 -2.04 -35.30
C LEU A 282 -8.36 -2.01 -34.95
N ASP A 283 -7.55 -2.88 -35.53
CA ASP A 283 -6.09 -2.91 -35.32
C ASP A 283 -5.43 -1.60 -35.81
N ASP A 284 -5.86 -1.07 -36.96
CA ASP A 284 -5.35 0.19 -37.51
C ASP A 284 -5.70 1.39 -36.60
N ALA A 285 -6.93 1.45 -36.08
CA ALA A 285 -7.35 2.48 -35.14
C ALA A 285 -6.57 2.40 -33.81
N ASN A 286 -6.31 1.20 -33.30
CA ASN A 286 -5.57 0.98 -32.06
C ASN A 286 -4.08 1.38 -32.19
N ALA A 287 -3.49 1.17 -33.37
CA ALA A 287 -2.15 1.65 -33.69
C ALA A 287 -2.06 3.17 -33.73
N GLU A 288 -3.08 3.86 -34.27
CA GLU A 288 -3.15 5.32 -34.27
C GLU A 288 -3.29 5.88 -32.84
N TRP A 289 -4.14 5.28 -32.01
CA TRP A 289 -4.31 5.65 -30.61
C TRP A 289 -3.01 5.50 -29.82
N SER A 290 -2.32 4.37 -29.97
CA SER A 290 -1.03 4.10 -29.32
C SER A 290 0.03 5.15 -29.67
N ARG A 291 0.09 5.62 -30.93
CA ARG A 291 1.00 6.72 -31.32
C ARG A 291 0.65 8.02 -30.59
N LYS A 292 -0.63 8.34 -30.47
CA LYS A 292 -1.11 9.57 -29.81
C LYS A 292 -0.83 9.54 -28.30
N CYS A 293 -1.01 8.39 -27.64
CA CYS A 293 -0.62 8.18 -26.25
C CYS A 293 0.91 8.33 -26.04
N GLY A 294 1.72 7.82 -26.97
CA GLY A 294 3.17 8.01 -26.94
C GLY A 294 3.57 9.49 -26.98
N GLN A 295 2.96 10.28 -27.87
CA GLN A 295 3.19 11.73 -27.97
C GLN A 295 2.78 12.48 -26.69
N LEU A 296 1.64 12.12 -26.09
CA LEU A 296 1.21 12.71 -24.82
C LEU A 296 2.21 12.39 -23.70
N THR A 297 2.65 11.13 -23.61
CA THR A 297 3.62 10.68 -22.60
C THR A 297 4.91 11.48 -22.69
N THR A 298 5.45 11.68 -23.89
CA THR A 298 6.65 12.52 -24.08
C THR A 298 6.43 13.98 -23.66
N THR A 299 5.23 14.52 -23.88
CA THR A 299 4.91 15.90 -23.51
C THR A 299 4.83 16.06 -21.99
N VAL A 300 4.20 15.10 -21.30
CA VAL A 300 4.09 15.07 -19.84
C VAL A 300 5.46 14.91 -19.18
N SER A 301 6.30 14.00 -19.68
CA SER A 301 7.66 13.83 -19.16
C SER A 301 8.47 15.13 -19.26
N ARG A 302 8.36 15.85 -20.37
CA ARG A 302 9.04 17.15 -20.56
C ARG A 302 8.54 18.20 -19.55
N GLN A 303 7.23 18.28 -19.33
CA GLN A 303 6.66 19.18 -18.32
C GLN A 303 7.11 18.83 -16.89
N GLN A 304 7.27 17.54 -16.60
CA GLN A 304 7.77 17.06 -15.30
C GLN A 304 9.23 17.45 -15.07
N GLU A 305 10.08 17.38 -16.10
CA GLU A 305 11.48 17.84 -16.05
C GLU A 305 11.56 19.35 -15.81
N ASP A 306 10.77 20.15 -16.54
CA ASP A 306 10.70 21.61 -16.36
C ASP A 306 10.26 22.00 -14.92
N LEU A 307 9.32 21.23 -14.36
CA LEU A 307 8.83 21.42 -12.99
C LEU A 307 9.90 21.08 -11.95
N ASN A 308 10.63 19.98 -12.14
CA ASN A 308 11.74 19.58 -11.28
C ASN A 308 12.87 20.60 -11.29
N GLU A 309 13.21 21.17 -12.45
CA GLU A 309 14.20 22.24 -12.55
C GLU A 309 13.73 23.49 -11.78
N SER A 310 12.45 23.83 -11.88
CA SER A 310 11.84 24.94 -11.14
C SER A 310 11.90 24.72 -9.63
N TYR A 311 11.62 23.51 -9.14
CA TYR A 311 11.76 23.16 -7.72
C TYR A 311 13.22 23.26 -7.24
N GLY A 312 14.19 22.86 -8.07
CA GLY A 312 15.61 23.04 -7.79
C GLY A 312 15.99 24.52 -7.59
N LYS A 313 15.51 25.40 -8.48
CA LYS A 313 15.70 26.85 -8.37
C LYS A 313 15.08 27.42 -7.09
N ILE A 314 13.85 27.00 -6.74
CA ILE A 314 13.18 27.44 -5.50
C ILE A 314 13.98 27.02 -4.26
N ARG A 315 14.55 25.81 -4.25
CA ARG A 315 15.37 25.34 -3.13
C ARG A 315 16.62 26.20 -2.94
N LEU A 316 17.35 26.49 -4.02
CA LEU A 316 18.54 27.36 -3.97
C LEU A 316 18.20 28.77 -3.48
N LEU A 317 17.06 29.32 -3.91
CA LEU A 317 16.59 30.62 -3.43
C LEU A 317 16.26 30.60 -1.93
N LYS A 318 15.65 29.53 -1.42
CA LYS A 318 15.39 29.37 0.02
C LYS A 318 16.68 29.30 0.83
N GLU A 319 17.65 28.49 0.40
CA GLU A 319 18.97 28.42 1.05
C GLU A 319 19.68 29.79 1.06
N THR A 320 19.54 30.56 -0.03
CA THR A 320 20.09 31.92 -0.12
C THR A 320 19.39 32.88 0.86
N ILE A 321 18.07 32.83 0.96
CA ILE A 321 17.29 33.64 1.92
C ILE A 321 17.68 33.31 3.36
N ASP A 322 17.85 32.03 3.69
CA ASP A 322 18.24 31.61 5.04
C ASP A 322 19.65 32.09 5.41
N ASN A 323 20.59 32.09 4.46
CA ASN A 323 21.93 32.64 4.66
C ASN A 323 21.89 34.16 4.90
N ILE A 324 21.15 34.90 4.08
CA ILE A 324 20.98 36.36 4.25
C ILE A 324 20.34 36.68 5.60
N ASN A 325 19.35 35.91 6.04
CA ASN A 325 18.71 36.10 7.34
C ASN A 325 19.68 35.86 8.51
N LYS A 326 20.54 34.83 8.42
CA LYS A 326 21.59 34.57 9.42
C LYS A 326 22.60 35.70 9.49
N GLU A 327 23.05 36.19 8.34
CA GLU A 327 23.98 37.34 8.26
C GLU A 327 23.36 38.60 8.87
N LYS A 328 22.08 38.87 8.58
CA LYS A 328 21.36 40.02 9.14
C LYS A 328 21.29 39.99 10.67
N VAL A 329 20.98 38.83 11.26
CA VAL A 329 20.92 38.67 12.73
C VAL A 329 22.29 38.93 13.35
N ALA A 330 23.35 38.36 12.78
CA ALA A 330 24.72 38.55 13.26
C ALA A 330 25.15 40.02 13.22
N VAL A 331 24.81 40.75 12.15
CA VAL A 331 25.11 42.19 12.04
C VAL A 331 24.37 43.02 13.08
N THR A 332 23.08 42.75 13.32
CA THR A 332 22.29 43.48 14.32
C THR A 332 22.79 43.26 15.75
N GLU A 333 23.26 42.05 16.09
CA GLU A 333 23.85 41.77 17.41
C GLU A 333 25.18 42.52 17.61
N VAL A 334 26.02 42.60 16.59
CA VAL A 334 27.28 43.36 16.66
C VAL A 334 27.03 44.86 16.80
N GLU A 335 26.06 45.43 16.08
CA GLU A 335 25.69 46.85 16.18
C GLU A 335 25.12 47.22 17.55
N THR A 336 24.25 46.38 18.12
CA THR A 336 23.73 46.62 19.47
C THR A 336 24.84 46.59 20.53
N LEU A 337 25.79 45.66 20.42
CA LEU A 337 26.95 45.60 21.31
C LEU A 337 27.86 46.84 21.17
N LYS A 338 28.12 47.32 19.94
CA LYS A 338 28.88 48.56 19.71
C LYS A 338 28.20 49.79 20.34
N ASN A 339 26.88 49.89 20.22
CA ASN A 339 26.11 50.97 20.85
C ASN A 339 26.16 50.90 22.39
N THR A 340 26.08 49.70 22.97
CA THR A 340 26.23 49.54 24.43
C THR A 340 27.64 49.90 24.91
N GLN A 341 28.68 49.55 24.15
CA GLN A 341 30.05 49.92 24.46
C GLN A 341 30.24 51.45 24.44
N ALA A 342 29.78 52.12 23.39
CA ALA A 342 29.87 53.59 23.29
C ALA A 342 29.10 54.30 24.43
N SER A 343 27.95 53.75 24.86
CA SER A 343 27.21 54.26 26.01
C SER A 343 28.00 54.13 27.32
N MET A 344 28.67 53.00 27.53
CA MET A 344 29.52 52.78 28.71
C MET A 344 30.76 53.69 28.71
N GLU A 345 31.40 53.88 27.55
CA GLU A 345 32.55 54.78 27.39
C GLU A 345 32.18 56.24 27.73
N ASN A 346 31.03 56.72 27.25
CA ASN A 346 30.52 58.05 27.61
C ASN A 346 30.27 58.19 29.12
N LYS A 347 29.83 57.11 29.78
CA LYS A 347 29.59 57.10 31.22
C LYS A 347 30.90 57.13 32.03
N VAL A 348 31.93 56.44 31.55
CA VAL A 348 33.29 56.53 32.12
C VAL A 348 33.82 57.96 31.99
N ALA A 349 33.76 58.58 30.80
CA ALA A 349 34.21 59.95 30.60
C ALA A 349 33.49 60.97 31.51
N PHE A 350 32.19 60.77 31.74
CA PHE A 350 31.42 61.60 32.70
C PHE A 350 31.88 61.40 34.15
N LEU A 351 32.15 60.15 34.56
CA LEU A 351 32.63 59.84 35.90
C LEU A 351 34.06 60.34 36.14
N GLU A 352 34.93 60.25 35.13
CA GLU A 352 36.28 60.82 35.16
C GLU A 352 36.25 62.33 35.35
N LYS A 353 35.35 63.04 34.63
CA LYS A 353 35.15 64.48 34.82
C LYS A 353 34.72 64.81 36.26
N ASN A 354 33.75 64.09 36.81
CA ASN A 354 33.30 64.27 38.19
C ASN A 354 34.41 63.96 39.21
N LEU A 355 35.25 62.96 38.92
CA LEU A 355 36.41 62.62 39.76
C LEU A 355 37.44 63.76 39.75
N VAL A 356 37.70 64.38 38.60
CA VAL A 356 38.58 65.56 38.48
C VAL A 356 38.01 66.74 39.27
N GLU A 357 36.72 67.01 39.15
CA GLU A 357 36.03 68.06 39.90
C GLU A 357 36.07 67.82 41.42
N SER A 358 35.85 66.57 41.86
CA SER A 358 35.97 66.17 43.27
C SER A 358 37.40 66.31 43.80
N ASN A 359 38.41 65.91 43.01
CA ASN A 359 39.83 66.11 43.35
C ASN A 359 40.19 67.59 43.47
N LYS A 360 39.66 68.45 42.58
CA LYS A 360 39.84 69.90 42.64
C LYS A 360 39.21 70.49 43.90
N ALA A 361 37.97 70.13 44.22
CA ALA A 361 37.29 70.55 45.44
C ALA A 361 38.04 70.09 46.71
N LEU A 362 38.60 68.87 46.71
CA LEU A 362 39.40 68.33 47.80
C LEU A 362 40.73 69.10 47.97
N LEU A 363 41.37 69.52 46.87
CA LEU A 363 42.57 70.35 46.90
C LEU A 363 42.27 71.76 47.43
N GLU A 364 41.19 72.39 46.97
CA GLU A 364 40.72 73.70 47.45
C GLU A 364 40.30 73.68 48.92
N ALA A 365 39.68 72.59 49.40
CA ALA A 365 39.36 72.40 50.81
C ALA A 365 40.62 72.23 51.68
N ARG A 366 41.67 71.57 51.17
CA ARG A 366 42.98 71.48 51.84
C ARG A 366 43.69 72.83 51.91
N GLN A 367 43.60 73.66 50.87
CA GLN A 367 44.24 74.98 50.81
C GLN A 367 43.55 76.04 51.68
N ARG A 368 42.22 75.92 51.88
CA ARG A 368 41.45 76.85 52.73
C ARG A 368 41.66 76.69 54.24
N GLY A 369 42.38 75.65 54.69
CA GLY A 369 42.73 75.50 56.11
C GLY A 369 41.54 75.40 57.07
N GLU A 370 40.35 75.00 56.60
CA GLU A 370 39.17 74.86 57.45
C GLU A 370 39.13 73.49 58.13
N ALA A 371 39.06 73.52 59.46
CA ALA A 371 39.03 72.37 60.35
C ALA A 371 37.71 71.59 60.31
N ASN A 372 37.26 71.15 59.13
CA ASN A 372 36.11 70.27 58.99
C ASN A 372 36.57 68.89 58.49
N ARG A 373 37.25 68.16 59.37
CA ARG A 373 37.75 66.79 59.16
C ARG A 373 36.69 65.88 58.52
N LYS A 374 35.41 66.05 58.90
CA LYS A 374 34.27 65.31 58.34
C LYS A 374 34.07 65.54 56.83
N VAL A 375 34.19 66.76 56.33
CA VAL A 375 34.02 67.07 54.90
C VAL A 375 35.15 66.46 54.07
N ILE A 376 36.38 66.51 54.58
CA ILE A 376 37.53 65.86 53.95
C ILE A 376 37.38 64.34 53.93
N GLU A 377 36.87 63.74 55.01
CA GLU A 377 36.59 62.30 55.10
C GLU A 377 35.50 61.88 54.10
N THR A 378 34.40 62.65 53.99
CA THR A 378 33.32 62.42 53.02
C THR A 378 33.84 62.49 51.59
N LEU A 379 34.58 63.54 51.23
CA LEU A 379 35.16 63.68 49.88
C LEU A 379 36.18 62.57 49.55
N ARG A 380 36.93 62.07 50.54
CA ARG A 380 37.81 60.89 50.36
C ARG A 380 37.01 59.62 50.10
N SER A 381 35.91 59.42 50.83
CA SER A 381 35.05 58.25 50.64
C SER A 381 34.34 58.27 49.27
N GLU A 382 33.89 59.44 48.83
CA GLU A 382 33.30 59.65 47.50
C GLU A 382 34.33 59.42 46.39
N LYS A 383 35.55 59.95 46.55
CA LYS A 383 36.67 59.68 45.63
C LYS A 383 36.92 58.18 45.47
N SER A 384 37.11 57.45 46.57
CA SER A 384 37.35 56.01 46.51
C SER A 384 36.15 55.21 45.96
N SER A 385 34.92 55.72 46.14
CA SER A 385 33.72 55.13 45.53
C SER A 385 33.66 55.38 44.02
N LEU A 386 34.06 56.56 43.55
CA LEU A 386 34.10 56.91 42.13
C LEU A 386 35.20 56.14 41.40
N GLU A 387 36.40 56.03 42.00
CA GLU A 387 37.52 55.23 41.47
C GLU A 387 37.15 53.75 41.30
N ARG A 388 36.50 53.14 42.31
CA ARG A 388 35.98 51.76 42.19
C ARG A 388 34.97 51.61 41.06
N ARG A 389 34.07 52.58 40.91
CA ARG A 389 33.02 52.54 39.90
C ARG A 389 33.56 52.71 38.48
N ILE A 390 34.62 53.51 38.31
CA ILE A 390 35.34 53.64 37.03
C ILE A 390 35.99 52.30 36.66
N LEU A 391 36.73 51.67 37.59
CA LEU A 391 37.35 50.36 37.36
C LEU A 391 36.35 49.27 36.97
N ASP A 392 35.18 49.23 37.63
CA ASP A 392 34.12 48.27 37.31
C ASP A 392 33.56 48.46 35.88
N PHE A 393 33.40 49.71 35.45
CA PHE A 393 32.93 50.03 34.09
C PHE A 393 34.02 49.79 33.03
N GLU A 394 35.28 50.10 33.31
CA GLU A 394 36.41 49.78 32.44
C GLU A 394 36.54 48.25 32.23
N ALA A 395 36.38 47.46 33.30
CA ALA A 395 36.36 45.99 33.20
C ALA A 395 35.13 45.46 32.44
N ALA A 396 33.99 46.17 32.49
CA ALA A 396 32.83 45.84 31.66
C ALA A 396 33.10 46.13 30.18
N ILE A 397 33.70 47.28 29.85
CA ILE A 397 34.07 47.68 28.48
C ILE A 397 35.07 46.69 27.88
N GLN A 398 36.08 46.27 28.64
CA GLN A 398 37.06 45.28 28.15
C GLN A 398 36.40 43.93 27.83
N ARG A 399 35.46 43.47 28.67
CA ARG A 399 34.70 42.23 28.42
C ARG A 399 33.81 42.33 27.18
N THR A 400 33.11 43.43 26.98
CA THR A 400 32.30 43.64 25.75
C THR A 400 33.19 43.77 24.51
N SER A 401 34.34 44.44 24.62
CA SER A 401 35.28 44.60 23.51
C SER A 401 35.92 43.26 23.08
N MET A 402 36.29 42.39 24.03
CA MET A 402 36.76 41.03 23.74
C MET A 402 35.67 40.19 23.06
N ARG A 403 34.41 40.32 23.47
CA ARG A 403 33.29 39.60 22.86
C ARG A 403 33.01 40.05 21.42
N ILE A 404 33.09 41.35 21.15
CA ILE A 404 33.00 41.91 19.78
C ILE A 404 34.13 41.35 18.91
N LYS A 405 35.37 41.34 19.40
CA LYS A 405 36.53 40.78 18.66
C LYS A 405 36.39 39.27 18.40
N SER A 406 35.86 38.49 19.35
CA SER A 406 35.57 37.07 19.15
C SER A 406 34.54 36.85 18.04
N MET A 407 33.42 37.58 18.08
CA MET A 407 32.35 37.47 17.08
C MET A 407 32.79 37.97 15.68
N GLU A 408 33.64 39.00 15.61
CA GLU A 408 34.24 39.49 14.36
C GLU A 408 35.31 38.51 13.80
N SER A 409 35.90 37.66 14.65
CA SER A 409 36.81 36.58 14.23
C SER A 409 36.07 35.28 13.84
N GLU A 410 34.98 34.94 14.54
CA GLU A 410 34.11 33.81 14.24
C GLU A 410 33.36 33.96 12.89
N SER A 411 33.11 35.21 12.47
CA SER A 411 32.55 35.50 11.14
C SER A 411 33.54 35.36 9.97
N LYS A 412 34.84 35.21 10.24
CA LYS A 412 35.89 35.01 9.21
C LYS A 412 36.49 33.61 9.17
N THR A 413 36.24 32.78 10.17
CA THR A 413 36.70 31.39 10.21
C THR A 413 35.54 30.50 10.59
N GLN A 414 34.89 29.95 9.58
CA GLN A 414 33.92 28.88 9.72
C GLN A 414 34.70 27.58 10.00
N PRO A 415 34.61 26.97 11.20
CA PRO A 415 35.14 25.64 11.40
C PRO A 415 34.09 24.67 10.88
N THR A 416 34.46 23.95 9.83
CA THR A 416 33.81 22.72 9.37
C THR A 416 33.92 21.64 10.44
N HIS A 417 33.02 21.68 11.42
CA HIS A 417 32.61 20.46 12.11
C HIS A 417 31.21 20.09 11.61
N PRO A 418 31.03 18.94 10.95
CA PRO A 418 29.71 18.49 10.56
C PRO A 418 28.88 18.28 11.84
N PRO A 419 27.60 18.67 11.84
CA PRO A 419 26.72 18.35 12.95
C PRO A 419 26.65 16.81 13.06
N VAL A 420 26.84 16.31 14.28
CA VAL A 420 26.71 14.88 14.60
C VAL A 420 25.39 14.37 14.02
N SER A 421 25.44 13.43 13.07
CA SER A 421 24.24 12.75 12.55
C SER A 421 23.72 11.76 13.60
N LEU A 422 22.97 12.30 14.56
CA LEU A 422 22.32 11.58 15.66
C LEU A 422 21.36 10.41 15.27
N PRO A 423 20.72 10.31 14.08
CA PRO A 423 19.66 9.30 13.88
C PRO A 423 20.12 7.88 13.51
N GLU A 424 21.00 7.70 12.51
CA GLU A 424 21.24 6.38 11.88
C GLU A 424 21.86 5.34 12.80
N ASN A 425 22.67 5.79 13.76
CA ASN A 425 23.40 4.94 14.68
C ASN A 425 22.46 4.22 15.67
N CYS A 426 21.47 4.93 16.22
CA CYS A 426 20.48 4.33 17.10
C CYS A 426 19.52 3.39 16.35
N VAL A 427 19.24 3.70 15.07
CA VAL A 427 18.44 2.86 14.17
C VAL A 427 19.15 1.54 13.90
N PHE A 428 20.43 1.57 13.51
CA PHE A 428 21.21 0.34 13.29
C PHE A 428 21.29 -0.51 14.56
N PHE A 429 21.54 0.11 15.72
CA PHE A 429 21.59 -0.59 17.01
C PHE A 429 20.26 -1.31 17.31
N PHE A 430 19.14 -0.65 17.02
CA PHE A 430 17.81 -1.21 17.14
C PHE A 430 17.54 -2.36 16.14
N GLU A 431 17.85 -2.17 14.86
CA GLU A 431 17.66 -3.16 13.80
C GLU A 431 18.48 -4.42 14.05
N PHE A 432 19.72 -4.24 14.51
CA PHE A 432 20.62 -5.32 14.87
C PHE A 432 20.00 -6.23 15.95
N PHE A 433 19.59 -5.67 17.08
CA PHE A 433 19.01 -6.48 18.16
C PHE A 433 17.64 -7.06 17.82
N SER A 434 16.82 -6.32 17.06
CA SER A 434 15.53 -6.83 16.58
C SER A 434 15.72 -8.03 15.65
N THR A 435 16.73 -7.98 14.78
CA THR A 435 17.09 -9.09 13.89
C THR A 435 17.58 -10.29 14.68
N VAL A 436 18.47 -10.08 15.66
CA VAL A 436 18.95 -11.13 16.58
C VAL A 436 17.78 -11.84 17.26
N LEU A 437 16.82 -11.09 17.79
CA LEU A 437 15.64 -11.66 18.44
C LEU A 437 14.76 -12.42 17.46
N SER A 438 14.46 -11.86 16.29
CA SER A 438 13.60 -12.51 15.30
C SER A 438 14.15 -13.84 14.76
N ARG A 439 15.48 -13.98 14.68
CA ARG A 439 16.13 -15.15 14.08
C ARG A 439 16.54 -16.19 15.12
N LEU A 440 16.83 -15.77 16.35
CA LEU A 440 17.41 -16.65 17.38
C LEU A 440 16.47 -16.88 18.57
N SER A 441 15.26 -16.31 18.60
CA SER A 441 14.30 -16.48 19.71
C SER A 441 14.00 -17.95 20.02
N ASP A 442 13.92 -18.78 18.99
CA ASP A 442 13.47 -20.16 19.09
C ASP A 442 14.64 -21.13 19.36
N SER A 443 15.88 -20.64 19.25
CA SER A 443 17.08 -21.45 19.47
C SER A 443 17.44 -21.51 20.94
N SER A 444 17.37 -22.70 21.54
CA SER A 444 17.79 -22.93 22.92
C SER A 444 19.29 -22.68 23.15
N LEU A 445 20.09 -22.72 22.08
CA LEU A 445 21.55 -22.57 22.13
C LEU A 445 21.98 -21.11 22.32
N TYR A 446 21.15 -20.16 21.91
CA TYR A 446 21.49 -18.73 21.86
C TYR A 446 20.66 -17.86 22.82
N LYS A 447 20.03 -18.45 23.84
CA LYS A 447 19.21 -17.72 24.81
C LYS A 447 19.90 -16.52 25.46
N ASP A 448 21.18 -16.66 25.80
CA ASP A 448 21.97 -15.59 26.44
C ASP A 448 22.11 -14.34 25.57
N ILE A 449 22.24 -14.50 24.24
CA ILE A 449 22.39 -13.35 23.34
C ILE A 449 21.05 -12.69 23.08
N CYS A 450 19.97 -13.46 23.04
CA CYS A 450 18.60 -12.95 23.00
C CYS A 450 18.29 -12.11 24.25
N LEU A 451 18.66 -12.59 25.46
CA LEU A 451 18.48 -11.81 26.69
C LEU A 451 19.24 -10.48 26.65
N LYS A 452 20.45 -10.45 26.08
CA LYS A 452 21.22 -9.21 25.92
C LYS A 452 20.67 -8.30 24.83
N ALA A 453 20.09 -8.86 23.78
CA ALA A 453 19.37 -8.08 22.77
C ALA A 453 18.13 -7.40 23.34
N GLU A 454 17.35 -8.12 24.16
CA GLU A 454 16.21 -7.53 24.89
C GLU A 454 16.65 -6.42 25.84
N GLU A 455 17.77 -6.61 26.55
CA GLU A 455 18.33 -5.59 27.44
C GLU A 455 18.76 -4.34 26.65
N GLY A 456 19.44 -4.51 25.51
CA GLY A 456 19.86 -3.41 24.63
C GLY A 456 18.68 -2.59 24.11
N LEU A 457 17.59 -3.26 23.71
CA LEU A 457 16.36 -2.59 23.26
C LEU A 457 15.66 -1.83 24.41
N LYS A 458 15.63 -2.39 25.62
CA LYS A 458 15.10 -1.69 26.82
C LYS A 458 15.89 -0.43 27.15
N LEU A 459 17.22 -0.44 26.96
CA LEU A 459 18.07 0.72 27.21
C LEU A 459 17.79 1.88 26.23
N LEU A 460 17.53 1.58 24.96
CA LEU A 460 17.16 2.62 23.98
C LEU A 460 15.87 3.36 24.37
N GLY A 461 14.88 2.64 24.91
CA GLY A 461 13.66 3.22 25.44
C GLY A 461 13.87 4.03 26.72
N LYS A 462 14.74 3.57 27.63
CA LYS A 462 15.05 4.24 28.90
C LYS A 462 15.73 5.61 28.72
N HIS A 463 16.60 5.75 27.71
CA HIS A 463 17.35 6.99 27.48
C HIS A 463 16.66 7.98 26.52
N TYR A 464 15.41 7.73 26.12
CA TYR A 464 14.66 8.53 25.14
C TYR A 464 15.45 8.78 23.84
N ALA A 465 16.34 7.85 23.48
CA ALA A 465 17.06 7.90 22.21
C ALA A 465 16.11 7.57 21.04
N LEU A 466 15.15 6.68 21.31
CA LEU A 466 14.01 6.31 20.47
C LEU A 466 12.71 6.57 21.25
N GLU A 467 11.70 7.14 20.60
CA GLU A 467 10.36 7.29 21.13
C GLU A 467 9.49 6.14 20.60
N MET A 468 8.86 5.37 21.49
CA MET A 468 7.99 4.26 21.11
C MET A 468 6.65 4.79 20.62
N ILE A 469 6.19 4.27 19.48
CA ILE A 469 4.86 4.57 18.96
C ILE A 469 3.82 3.95 19.90
N PRO A 470 2.82 4.72 20.39
CA PRO A 470 1.74 4.16 21.21
C PRO A 470 0.93 3.14 20.39
N THR A 471 0.83 1.90 20.89
CA THR A 471 0.12 0.83 20.19
C THR A 471 -1.13 0.38 20.95
N LEU A 472 -1.01 -0.51 21.93
CA LEU A 472 -2.17 -1.18 22.55
C LEU A 472 -3.18 -0.19 23.15
N GLY A 473 -4.46 -0.38 22.80
CA GLY A 473 -5.58 0.42 23.28
C GLY A 473 -5.66 1.83 22.72
N HIS A 474 -4.77 2.22 21.80
CA HIS A 474 -4.79 3.52 21.14
C HIS A 474 -5.49 3.41 19.77
N PRO A 475 -6.08 4.49 19.25
CA PRO A 475 -6.61 4.51 17.91
C PRO A 475 -5.47 4.43 16.89
N ILE A 476 -5.74 3.74 15.79
CA ILE A 476 -4.78 3.66 14.69
C ILE A 476 -4.52 5.03 14.06
N SER A 477 -3.24 5.28 13.78
CA SER A 477 -2.77 6.36 12.91
C SER A 477 -2.05 5.77 11.70
N GLU A 478 -2.53 6.07 10.49
CA GLU A 478 -1.94 5.61 9.22
C GLU A 478 -0.49 6.07 9.02
N GLN A 479 -0.08 7.14 9.70
CA GLN A 479 1.29 7.64 9.67
C GLN A 479 2.25 6.74 10.44
N PHE A 480 1.81 6.18 11.55
CA PHE A 480 2.65 5.48 12.54
C PHE A 480 2.46 3.96 12.55
N HIS A 481 1.35 3.48 11.99
CA HIS A 481 0.95 2.08 12.08
C HIS A 481 0.78 1.47 10.69
N LYS A 482 1.10 0.18 10.60
CA LYS A 482 0.75 -0.69 9.47
C LYS A 482 -0.16 -1.79 9.99
N VAL A 483 -1.37 -1.86 9.45
CA VAL A 483 -2.32 -2.93 9.83
C VAL A 483 -1.91 -4.21 9.12
N VAL A 484 -1.71 -5.26 9.91
CA VAL A 484 -1.42 -6.60 9.41
C VAL A 484 -2.68 -7.47 9.41
N LYS A 485 -3.59 -7.22 10.36
CA LYS A 485 -4.83 -7.99 10.47
C LYS A 485 -5.95 -7.16 11.09
N THR A 486 -7.14 -7.26 10.52
CA THR A 486 -8.34 -6.62 11.05
C THR A 486 -9.30 -7.65 11.65
N PHE A 487 -9.92 -7.30 12.77
CA PHE A 487 -10.96 -8.08 13.42
C PHE A 487 -12.21 -7.24 13.64
N PHE A 488 -13.37 -7.88 13.52
CA PHE A 488 -14.64 -7.26 13.88
C PHE A 488 -14.85 -7.30 15.40
N SER A 489 -15.18 -6.17 16.01
CA SER A 489 -15.49 -6.07 17.44
C SER A 489 -16.50 -4.96 17.70
N ASN A 490 -17.49 -5.25 18.57
CA ASN A 490 -18.45 -4.26 19.09
C ASN A 490 -18.09 -3.77 20.50
N ILE A 491 -17.01 -4.30 21.09
CA ILE A 491 -16.59 -4.01 22.47
C ILE A 491 -15.65 -2.79 22.49
N LEU A 492 -14.82 -2.67 21.46
CA LEU A 492 -13.79 -1.65 21.33
C LEU A 492 -14.21 -0.60 20.29
N ASP A 493 -13.65 0.61 20.40
CA ASP A 493 -13.91 1.66 19.40
C ASP A 493 -13.33 1.27 18.04
N ASP A 494 -13.89 1.86 16.99
CA ASP A 494 -13.40 1.66 15.63
C ASP A 494 -11.92 2.08 15.51
N GLY A 495 -11.10 1.19 14.94
CA GLY A 495 -9.68 1.42 14.74
C GLY A 495 -8.82 1.26 16.00
N THR A 496 -9.36 0.73 17.11
CA THR A 496 -8.56 0.44 18.30
C THR A 496 -7.52 -0.63 18.02
N ILE A 497 -6.26 -0.40 18.38
CA ILE A 497 -5.19 -1.39 18.27
C ILE A 497 -5.33 -2.43 19.38
N ILE A 498 -5.45 -3.70 18.98
CA ILE A 498 -5.71 -4.81 19.90
C ILE A 498 -4.50 -5.71 20.14
N TYR A 499 -3.53 -5.72 19.21
CA TYR A 499 -2.31 -6.50 19.34
C TYR A 499 -1.16 -5.83 18.59
N GLU A 500 0.03 -5.89 19.17
CA GLU A 500 1.26 -5.39 18.58
C GLU A 500 2.10 -6.58 18.08
N VAL A 501 2.22 -6.72 16.76
CA VAL A 501 3.06 -7.74 16.13
C VAL A 501 4.52 -7.30 16.15
N ASN A 502 4.79 -6.05 15.77
CA ASN A 502 6.11 -5.43 15.85
C ASN A 502 5.99 -4.02 16.42
N LYS A 503 6.92 -3.67 17.29
CA LYS A 503 7.05 -2.33 17.86
C LYS A 503 7.44 -1.32 16.80
N GLY A 504 6.84 -0.14 16.89
CA GLY A 504 7.18 1.00 16.06
C GLY A 504 7.94 2.07 16.83
N PHE A 505 8.81 2.80 16.14
CA PHE A 505 9.70 3.78 16.73
C PHE A 505 9.78 5.05 15.88
N HIS A 506 9.82 6.19 16.54
CA HIS A 506 10.13 7.49 15.93
C HIS A 506 11.25 8.21 16.69
N ILE A 507 11.96 9.07 15.98
CA ILE A 507 13.04 9.91 16.51
C ILE A 507 12.71 11.36 16.18
N LYS A 508 12.43 12.19 17.19
CA LYS A 508 12.24 13.66 17.02
C LYS A 508 11.27 14.03 15.89
N GLY A 509 10.17 13.28 15.74
CA GLY A 509 9.18 13.50 14.68
C GLY A 509 9.47 12.82 13.33
N HIS A 510 10.61 12.16 13.15
CA HIS A 510 10.89 11.31 11.99
C HIS A 510 10.61 9.84 12.34
N PHE A 511 9.76 9.16 11.55
CA PHE A 511 9.46 7.75 11.77
C PHE A 511 10.63 6.90 11.26
N THR A 512 11.09 5.96 12.09
CA THR A 512 12.10 4.97 11.70
C THR A 512 11.41 3.70 11.23
N GLN A 513 10.45 3.21 12.04
CA GLN A 513 9.72 1.99 11.76
C GLN A 513 8.27 2.13 12.19
N ARG A 514 7.33 1.79 11.29
CA ARG A 514 5.91 1.73 11.63
C ARG A 514 5.63 0.51 12.52
N ALA A 515 4.79 0.70 13.53
CA ALA A 515 4.31 -0.41 14.35
C ALA A 515 3.40 -1.31 13.52
N PHE A 516 3.61 -2.62 13.57
CA PHE A 516 2.74 -3.58 12.89
C PHE A 516 1.70 -4.05 13.89
N VAL A 517 0.44 -3.84 13.57
CA VAL A 517 -0.65 -3.96 14.55
C VAL A 517 -1.82 -4.74 14.00
N TRP A 518 -2.56 -5.36 14.91
CA TRP A 518 -3.93 -5.80 14.66
C TRP A 518 -4.90 -4.78 15.21
N ILE A 519 -6.01 -4.59 14.52
CA ILE A 519 -7.02 -3.61 14.91
C ILE A 519 -8.42 -4.23 15.06
N ALA A 520 -9.21 -3.64 15.94
CA ALA A 520 -10.65 -3.80 16.00
C ALA A 520 -11.31 -2.79 15.05
N LYS A 521 -12.26 -3.26 14.24
CA LYS A 521 -13.01 -2.43 13.31
C LYS A 521 -14.50 -2.72 13.45
N SER A 522 -15.30 -1.66 13.52
CA SER A 522 -16.76 -1.72 13.60
C SER A 522 -17.42 -0.85 12.53
N CYS A 523 -16.72 0.18 12.05
CA CYS A 523 -17.20 1.12 11.05
C CYS A 523 -16.32 1.10 9.78
N PHE A 524 -16.97 1.27 8.62
CA PHE A 524 -16.29 1.25 7.32
C PHE A 524 -16.52 2.57 6.57
N LYS A 525 -15.47 3.04 5.90
CA LYS A 525 -15.51 4.15 4.97
C LYS A 525 -14.97 3.67 3.64
N CYS A 526 -15.56 4.12 2.55
CA CYS A 526 -15.07 3.75 1.22
C CYS A 526 -13.69 4.39 0.96
N GLY A 527 -12.69 3.59 0.57
CA GLY A 527 -11.33 4.09 0.30
C GLY A 527 -11.25 5.07 -0.88
N SER A 528 -12.19 5.02 -1.82
CA SER A 528 -12.21 5.91 -2.99
C SER A 528 -12.93 7.23 -2.73
N CYS A 529 -14.16 7.19 -2.23
CA CYS A 529 -15.00 8.39 -2.08
C CYS A 529 -15.20 8.83 -0.62
N ASN A 530 -14.54 8.17 0.33
CA ASN A 530 -14.57 8.43 1.77
C ASN A 530 -15.99 8.46 2.41
N THR A 531 -16.99 7.91 1.71
CA THR A 531 -18.38 7.86 2.20
C THR A 531 -18.49 6.81 3.31
N ALA A 532 -19.09 7.20 4.43
CA ALA A 532 -19.36 6.29 5.54
C ALA A 532 -20.40 5.25 5.12
N ALA A 533 -20.09 3.98 5.35
CA ALA A 533 -20.97 2.87 5.03
C ALA A 533 -21.94 2.58 6.18
N ARG A 534 -23.13 2.08 5.88
CA ARG A 534 -24.04 1.59 6.92
C ARG A 534 -23.52 0.26 7.48
N PRO A 535 -23.90 -0.13 8.71
CA PRO A 535 -23.46 -1.38 9.34
C PRO A 535 -23.74 -2.66 8.53
N GLN A 536 -24.74 -2.66 7.67
CA GLN A 536 -25.15 -3.80 6.86
C GLN A 536 -24.56 -3.82 5.44
N ASP A 537 -23.95 -2.71 5.00
CA ASP A 537 -23.49 -2.59 3.61
C ASP A 537 -22.12 -3.26 3.44
N ASN A 538 -21.97 -4.04 2.37
CA ASN A 538 -20.67 -4.58 1.96
C ASN A 538 -20.02 -3.76 0.84
N PHE A 539 -20.81 -2.91 0.17
CA PHE A 539 -20.39 -2.06 -0.94
C PHE A 539 -20.72 -0.61 -0.62
N CYS A 540 -19.95 0.31 -1.18
CA CYS A 540 -20.19 1.73 -1.01
C CYS A 540 -21.49 2.15 -1.71
N GLN A 541 -22.38 2.81 -0.98
CA GLN A 541 -23.65 3.33 -1.53
C GLN A 541 -23.45 4.41 -2.60
N LYS A 542 -22.29 5.07 -2.64
CA LYS A 542 -22.01 6.17 -3.57
C LYS A 542 -21.31 5.72 -4.84
N CYS A 543 -20.30 4.85 -4.75
CA CYS A 543 -19.49 4.44 -5.90
C CYS A 543 -19.50 2.94 -6.19
N GLY A 544 -20.29 2.13 -5.46
CA GLY A 544 -20.43 0.69 -5.68
C GLY A 544 -19.22 -0.16 -5.32
N LEU A 545 -18.08 0.44 -4.95
CA LEU A 545 -16.86 -0.29 -4.59
C LEU A 545 -17.02 -1.11 -3.30
N GLU A 546 -16.42 -2.29 -3.28
CA GLU A 546 -16.40 -3.15 -2.10
C GLU A 546 -15.68 -2.45 -0.93
N LEU A 547 -16.28 -2.56 0.26
CA LEU A 547 -15.73 -1.96 1.46
C LEU A 547 -14.64 -2.88 2.03
N THR A 548 -13.43 -2.34 2.13
CA THR A 548 -12.27 -3.05 2.66
C THR A 548 -11.80 -2.43 3.96
N ALA A 549 -11.21 -3.25 4.81
CA ALA A 549 -10.46 -2.81 5.97
C ALA A 549 -9.07 -2.27 5.56
N PRO A 550 -8.34 -1.58 6.47
CA PRO A 550 -7.02 -1.01 6.15
C PRO A 550 -5.94 -2.03 5.76
N ASP A 551 -6.12 -3.32 6.10
CA ASP A 551 -5.28 -4.45 5.65
C ASP A 551 -5.68 -4.99 4.26
N GLY A 552 -6.69 -4.39 3.62
CA GLY A 552 -7.23 -4.83 2.33
C GLY A 552 -8.31 -5.93 2.45
N THR A 553 -8.59 -6.43 3.65
CA THR A 553 -9.59 -7.49 3.85
C THR A 553 -11.00 -6.96 3.55
N PRO A 554 -11.76 -7.59 2.63
CA PRO A 554 -13.16 -7.21 2.38
C PRO A 554 -14.00 -7.37 3.63
N ARG A 555 -14.96 -6.45 3.86
CA ARG A 555 -15.82 -6.45 5.05
C ARG A 555 -16.45 -7.82 5.35
N GLN A 556 -16.92 -8.50 4.31
CA GLN A 556 -17.56 -9.82 4.42
C GLN A 556 -16.62 -10.92 4.95
N LYS A 557 -15.31 -10.75 4.76
CA LYS A 557 -14.27 -11.74 5.10
C LYS A 557 -13.54 -11.42 6.41
N ILE A 558 -13.93 -10.35 7.11
CA ILE A 558 -13.27 -9.96 8.36
C ILE A 558 -13.70 -10.93 9.47
N PRO A 559 -12.74 -11.62 10.12
CA PRO A 559 -13.04 -12.52 11.22
C PRO A 559 -13.51 -11.74 12.45
N THR A 560 -14.34 -12.37 13.27
CA THR A 560 -14.63 -11.88 14.62
C THR A 560 -13.37 -11.92 15.48
N MET A 561 -13.26 -10.98 16.42
CA MET A 561 -12.15 -10.96 17.37
C MET A 561 -12.07 -12.31 18.13
N PRO A 562 -10.89 -12.97 18.20
CA PRO A 562 -10.75 -14.22 18.94
C PRO A 562 -10.90 -13.97 20.45
N ALA A 563 -11.21 -14.99 21.25
CA ALA A 563 -11.31 -14.88 22.72
C ALA A 563 -10.05 -15.41 23.44
N ASN A 564 -8.87 -15.12 22.90
CA ASN A 564 -7.60 -15.66 23.44
C ASN A 564 -7.12 -14.84 24.65
N SER A 565 -7.06 -15.47 25.83
CA SER A 565 -6.64 -14.81 27.08
C SER A 565 -5.22 -14.26 27.04
N ASP A 566 -4.26 -15.01 26.51
CA ASP A 566 -2.85 -14.60 26.44
C ASP A 566 -2.66 -13.36 25.56
N LEU A 567 -3.48 -13.22 24.52
CA LEU A 567 -3.40 -12.10 23.58
C LEU A 567 -4.04 -10.82 24.12
N PHE A 568 -5.17 -10.92 24.86
CA PHE A 568 -5.97 -9.75 25.26
C PHE A 568 -5.76 -9.29 26.70
N LEU A 569 -5.16 -10.10 27.59
CA LEU A 569 -4.81 -9.63 28.94
C LEU A 569 -3.87 -8.41 28.95
N PRO A 570 -2.84 -8.31 28.08
CA PRO A 570 -2.04 -7.09 27.96
C PRO A 570 -2.86 -5.87 27.51
N LEU A 571 -3.87 -6.07 26.66
CA LEU A 571 -4.79 -5.01 26.22
C LEU A 571 -5.70 -4.56 27.37
N VAL A 572 -6.20 -5.48 28.19
CA VAL A 572 -6.95 -5.16 29.42
C VAL A 572 -6.11 -4.30 30.35
N ASP A 573 -4.85 -4.69 30.60
CA ASP A 573 -3.95 -3.91 31.46
C ASP A 573 -3.70 -2.50 30.89
N ALA A 574 -3.60 -2.36 29.55
CA ALA A 574 -3.49 -1.07 28.89
C ALA A 574 -4.75 -0.21 29.06
N LEU A 575 -5.95 -0.78 28.87
CA LEU A 575 -7.22 -0.08 29.06
C LEU A 575 -7.41 0.39 30.51
N ILE A 576 -7.00 -0.42 31.49
CA ILE A 576 -7.01 -0.04 32.91
C ILE A 576 -6.10 1.17 33.16
N ARG A 577 -4.88 1.17 32.62
CA ARG A 577 -3.94 2.30 32.75
C ARG A 577 -4.45 3.59 32.09
N GLN A 578 -5.23 3.47 31.02
CA GLN A 578 -5.87 4.59 30.33
C GLN A 578 -7.13 5.11 31.05
N GLY A 579 -7.60 4.42 32.11
CA GLY A 579 -8.85 4.76 32.79
C GLY A 579 -10.12 4.28 32.08
N ASN A 580 -9.99 3.49 31.00
CA ASN A 580 -11.10 2.92 30.23
C ASN A 580 -11.69 1.67 30.92
N LEU A 581 -12.12 1.83 32.17
CA LEU A 581 -12.52 0.71 33.04
C LEU A 581 -13.74 -0.07 32.55
N GLN A 582 -14.66 0.57 31.80
CA GLN A 582 -15.82 -0.12 31.25
C GLN A 582 -15.42 -1.07 30.12
N LYS A 583 -14.63 -0.61 29.16
CA LYS A 583 -14.12 -1.46 28.06
C LYS A 583 -13.22 -2.58 28.56
N ALA A 584 -12.44 -2.32 29.61
CA ALA A 584 -11.65 -3.35 30.27
C ALA A 584 -12.55 -4.45 30.86
N GLU A 585 -13.64 -4.07 31.55
CA GLU A 585 -14.62 -5.03 32.08
C GLU A 585 -15.32 -5.82 30.97
N ASP A 586 -15.79 -5.15 29.92
CA ASP A 586 -16.48 -5.79 28.81
C ASP A 586 -15.55 -6.76 28.04
N LEU A 587 -14.28 -6.40 27.89
CA LEU A 587 -13.26 -7.26 27.28
C LEU A 587 -12.92 -8.47 28.17
N ILE A 588 -12.83 -8.27 29.50
CA ILE A 588 -12.65 -9.39 30.43
C ILE A 588 -13.85 -10.34 30.39
N ALA A 589 -15.08 -9.81 30.38
CA ALA A 589 -16.29 -10.62 30.29
C ALA A 589 -16.33 -11.44 28.99
N PHE A 590 -15.88 -10.85 27.88
CA PHE A 590 -15.75 -11.54 26.60
C PHE A 590 -14.75 -12.71 26.64
N ILE A 591 -13.56 -12.50 27.24
CA ILE A 591 -12.55 -13.57 27.42
C ILE A 591 -13.09 -14.67 28.35
N CYS A 592 -13.71 -14.30 29.46
CA CYS A 592 -14.25 -15.24 30.46
C CYS A 592 -15.41 -16.08 29.92
N LYS A 593 -16.09 -15.65 28.87
CA LYS A 593 -17.17 -16.45 28.24
C LYS A 593 -16.64 -17.76 27.66
N GLU A 594 -15.46 -17.73 27.06
CA GLU A 594 -14.80 -18.90 26.48
C GLU A 594 -13.85 -19.58 27.48
N HIS A 595 -13.33 -18.81 28.45
CA HIS A 595 -12.37 -19.30 29.46
C HIS A 595 -12.75 -18.85 30.89
N PRO A 596 -13.82 -19.43 31.50
CA PRO A 596 -14.38 -18.96 32.77
C PRO A 596 -13.44 -19.11 33.98
N ASP A 597 -12.58 -20.14 33.98
CA ASP A 597 -11.67 -20.47 35.09
C ASP A 597 -10.27 -19.84 34.97
N HIS A 598 -10.08 -18.87 34.08
CA HIS A 598 -8.76 -18.27 33.88
C HIS A 598 -8.36 -17.36 35.05
N ASN A 599 -7.44 -17.84 35.89
CA ASN A 599 -6.99 -17.17 37.13
C ASN A 599 -6.61 -15.68 36.93
N LEU A 600 -5.86 -15.36 35.86
CA LEU A 600 -5.44 -13.98 35.61
C LEU A 600 -6.63 -13.06 35.28
N CYS A 601 -7.69 -13.58 34.65
CA CYS A 601 -8.89 -12.78 34.37
C CYS A 601 -9.60 -12.42 35.68
N GLN A 602 -9.73 -13.37 36.61
CA GLN A 602 -10.34 -13.15 37.93
C GLN A 602 -9.59 -12.08 38.75
N GLU A 603 -8.27 -12.03 38.65
CA GLU A 603 -7.46 -10.96 39.27
C GLU A 603 -7.76 -9.58 38.67
N ARG A 604 -7.90 -9.48 37.34
CA ARG A 604 -8.22 -8.20 36.68
C ARG A 604 -9.65 -7.76 36.96
N ILE A 605 -10.61 -8.68 37.10
CA ILE A 605 -11.99 -8.36 37.54
C ILE A 605 -11.96 -7.66 38.91
N LYS A 606 -11.25 -8.24 39.88
CA LYS A 606 -11.08 -7.64 41.22
C LYS A 606 -10.40 -6.27 41.15
N THR A 607 -9.38 -6.15 40.30
CA THR A 607 -8.64 -4.89 40.10
C THR A 607 -9.54 -3.79 39.54
N VAL A 608 -10.31 -4.08 38.48
CA VAL A 608 -11.27 -3.12 37.88
C VAL A 608 -12.37 -2.74 38.88
N ALA A 609 -12.91 -3.71 39.63
CA ALA A 609 -13.92 -3.45 40.66
C ALA A 609 -13.40 -2.51 41.76
N ASN A 610 -12.18 -2.76 42.27
CA ASN A 610 -11.56 -1.91 43.28
C ASN A 610 -11.31 -0.48 42.78
N LEU A 611 -10.82 -0.33 41.53
CA LEU A 611 -10.59 0.99 40.93
C LEU A 611 -11.90 1.76 40.69
N LYS A 612 -12.98 1.07 40.28
CA LYS A 612 -14.31 1.69 40.13
C LYS A 612 -14.88 2.15 41.48
N ILE A 613 -14.63 1.42 42.56
CA ILE A 613 -15.04 1.83 43.91
C ILE A 613 -14.25 3.07 44.33
N ALA A 614 -12.92 3.05 44.16
CA ALA A 614 -12.06 4.18 44.51
C ALA A 614 -12.47 5.49 43.79
N LEU A 615 -12.82 5.41 42.51
CA LEU A 615 -13.32 6.56 41.71
C LEU A 615 -14.71 7.06 42.12
N LYS A 616 -15.51 6.26 42.84
CA LYS A 616 -16.82 6.68 43.36
C LYS A 616 -16.75 7.27 44.77
N THR A 617 -15.66 7.00 45.49
CA THR A 617 -15.48 7.39 46.90
C THR A 617 -14.53 8.58 47.10
N GLY A 618 -13.79 8.99 46.07
CA GLY A 618 -13.00 10.21 46.04
C GLY A 618 -13.63 11.24 45.11
#